data_AF-R5M247-F1
#
_entry.id   AF-R5M247-F1
#
_cell.length_a   1.000
_cell.length_b   1.000
_cell.length_c   1.000
_cell.angle_alpha   90.00
_cell.angle_beta   90.00
_cell.angle_gamma   90.00
#
_symmetry.space_group_name_H-M   'P 1'
#
loop_
_entity.id
_entity.type
_entity.pdbx_description
1 polymer ?
#
loop_
_entity_poly.entity_id
_entity_poly.type
_entity_poly.pdbx_seq_one_letter_code
_entity_poly.pdbx_strand_id
1 'polypeptide(L)'
;MSLKDQYKLLILGYYGVVSLDEYDLKVYVLKDIEEYIKTFIEINPIKDFDYKNEALKYVEEASLKTKLQDALIVLHKIKSSMEVVLLVKKHLKEIELREKEERNCN
;
A
#
# COMPACT_ATOMS: atom_id res chain seq x y z
N MET A 1 -5.42 -16.72 0.75
CA MET A 1 -4.86 -15.65 -0.10
C MET A 1 -3.65 -16.23 -0.83
N SER A 2 -3.60 -16.16 -2.16
CA SER A 2 -2.49 -16.74 -2.95
C SER A 2 -1.19 -15.95 -2.78
N LEU A 3 -0.03 -16.49 -3.19
CA LEU A 3 1.24 -15.75 -3.17
C LEU A 3 1.19 -14.49 -4.06
N LYS A 4 0.46 -14.55 -5.19
CA LYS A 4 0.24 -13.39 -6.06
C LYS A 4 -0.60 -12.32 -5.37
N ASP A 5 -1.67 -12.72 -4.67
CA ASP A 5 -2.51 -11.77 -3.92
C ASP A 5 -1.73 -11.12 -2.77
N GLN A 6 -0.87 -11.89 -2.08
CA GLN A 6 0.00 -11.36 -1.05
C GLN A 6 1.01 -10.38 -1.62
N TYR A 7 1.67 -10.72 -2.73
CA TYR A 7 2.59 -9.82 -3.42
C TYR A 7 1.88 -8.52 -3.86
N LYS A 8 0.70 -8.63 -4.47
CA LYS A 8 -0.14 -7.49 -4.84
C LYS A 8 -0.42 -6.58 -3.65
N LEU A 9 -0.87 -7.15 -2.52
CA LEU A 9 -1.13 -6.39 -1.29
C LEU A 9 0.12 -5.65 -0.80
N LEU A 10 1.30 -6.29 -0.85
CA LEU A 10 2.54 -5.64 -0.41
C LEU A 10 2.93 -4.47 -1.33
N ILE A 11 2.83 -4.66 -2.66
CA ILE A 11 3.12 -3.61 -3.64
C ILE A 11 2.14 -2.45 -3.49
N LEU A 12 0.84 -2.72 -3.42
CA LEU A 12 -0.17 -1.67 -3.25
C LEU A 12 0.01 -0.92 -1.93
N GLY A 13 0.37 -1.61 -0.85
CA GLY A 13 0.68 -0.96 0.41
C GLY A 13 1.93 -0.09 0.37
N TYR A 14 2.99 -0.51 -0.33
CA TYR A 14 4.16 0.33 -0.58
C TYR A 14 3.75 1.64 -1.28
N TYR A 15 2.99 1.55 -2.38
CA TYR A 15 2.55 2.73 -3.12
C TYR A 15 1.50 3.56 -2.38
N GLY A 16 0.75 2.97 -1.45
CA GLY A 16 -0.09 3.70 -0.51
C GLY A 16 0.73 4.59 0.41
N VAL A 17 1.84 4.08 0.96
CA VAL A 17 2.77 4.89 1.75
C VAL A 17 3.47 5.93 0.89
N VAL A 18 3.86 5.61 -0.36
CA VAL A 18 4.46 6.58 -1.31
C VAL A 18 3.58 7.83 -1.46
N SER A 19 2.25 7.69 -1.46
CA SER A 19 1.32 8.80 -1.63
C SER A 19 1.22 9.77 -0.44
N LEU A 20 1.87 9.47 0.70
CA LEU A 20 1.88 10.32 1.90
C LEU A 20 2.95 11.41 1.78
N ASP A 21 2.71 12.45 0.98
CA ASP A 21 3.72 13.50 0.73
C ASP A 21 4.01 14.38 1.96
N GLU A 22 3.10 14.42 2.93
CA GLU A 22 3.23 15.23 4.16
C GLU A 22 4.13 14.60 5.23
N TYR A 23 4.66 13.38 5.01
CA TYR A 23 5.39 12.64 6.05
C TYR A 23 6.89 12.55 5.75
N ASP A 24 7.68 13.37 6.44
CA ASP A 24 9.14 13.47 6.24
C ASP A 24 9.87 12.13 6.47
N LEU A 25 9.42 11.35 7.46
CA LEU A 25 10.03 10.06 7.80
C LEU A 25 9.53 8.91 6.91
N LYS A 26 8.75 9.20 5.85
CA LYS A 26 8.23 8.22 4.88
C LYS A 26 9.34 7.35 4.29
N VAL A 27 10.49 7.94 4.00
CA VAL A 27 11.63 7.26 3.38
C VAL A 27 12.12 6.06 4.20
N TYR A 28 12.09 6.13 5.53
CA TYR A 28 12.49 5.03 6.39
C TYR A 28 11.47 3.90 6.36
N VAL A 29 10.18 4.25 6.40
CA VAL A 29 9.09 3.27 6.32
C VAL A 29 9.06 2.58 4.96
N LEU A 30 9.28 3.32 3.87
CA LEU A 30 9.37 2.75 2.54
C LEU A 30 10.52 1.74 2.44
N LYS A 31 11.66 2.05 3.05
CA LYS A 31 12.80 1.13 3.10
C LYS A 31 12.46 -0.16 3.85
N ASP A 32 11.79 -0.07 5.00
CA ASP A 32 11.36 -1.25 5.76
C ASP A 32 10.37 -2.12 4.96
N ILE A 33 9.46 -1.49 4.22
CA ILE A 33 8.51 -2.19 3.35
C ILE A 33 9.25 -2.86 2.18
N GLU A 34 10.20 -2.16 1.56
CA GLU A 34 11.00 -2.70 0.46
C GLU A 34 11.81 -3.93 0.89
N GLU A 35 12.45 -3.86 2.07
CA GLU A 35 13.17 -4.98 2.66
C GLU A 35 12.23 -6.16 2.92
N TYR A 36 11.05 -5.89 3.50
CA TYR A 36 10.03 -6.92 3.72
C TYR A 36 9.59 -7.60 2.40
N ILE A 37 9.38 -6.81 1.33
CA ILE A 37 9.00 -7.34 0.00
C ILE A 37 10.10 -8.20 -0.59
N LYS A 38 11.37 -7.76 -0.52
CA LYS A 38 12.52 -8.53 -1.01
C LYS A 38 12.61 -9.88 -0.30
N THR A 39 12.56 -9.87 1.03
CA THR A 39 12.54 -11.11 1.82
C THR A 39 11.36 -12.01 1.49
N PHE A 40 10.16 -11.43 1.26
CA PHE A 40 8.99 -12.21 0.84
C PHE A 40 9.22 -12.93 -0.49
N ILE A 41 9.79 -12.25 -1.49
CA ILE A 41 10.08 -12.82 -2.81
C ILE A 41 11.13 -13.93 -2.72
N GLU A 42 12.19 -13.71 -1.93
CA GLU A 42 13.27 -14.68 -1.73
C GLU A 42 12.77 -15.97 -1.08
N ILE A 43 11.92 -15.86 -0.06
CA ILE A 43 11.35 -17.02 0.65
C ILE A 43 10.24 -17.69 -0.17
N ASN A 44 9.51 -16.94 -0.98
CA ASN A 44 8.32 -17.40 -1.70
C ASN A 44 8.42 -17.11 -3.21
N PRO A 45 9.37 -17.72 -3.93
CA PRO A 45 9.49 -17.51 -5.37
C PRO A 45 8.25 -18.03 -6.10
N ILE A 46 7.69 -17.20 -6.97
CA ILE A 46 6.54 -17.53 -7.80
C ILE A 46 7.09 -17.90 -9.18
N LYS A 47 6.89 -19.15 -9.58
CA LYS A 47 7.33 -19.64 -10.89
C LYS A 47 6.60 -18.91 -12.02
N ASP A 48 7.32 -18.61 -13.10
CA ASP A 48 6.79 -17.97 -14.32
C ASP A 48 6.06 -16.64 -14.02
N PHE A 49 6.61 -15.85 -13.09
CA PHE A 49 6.01 -14.60 -12.62
C PHE A 49 6.96 -13.42 -12.82
N ASP A 50 6.49 -12.43 -13.59
CA ASP A 50 7.21 -11.17 -13.81
C ASP A 50 6.81 -10.16 -12.74
N TYR A 51 7.56 -10.15 -11.65
CA TYR A 51 7.33 -9.26 -10.50
C TYR A 51 7.24 -7.79 -10.88
N LYS A 52 8.05 -7.33 -11.84
CA LYS A 52 8.13 -5.93 -12.22
C LYS A 52 6.89 -5.51 -13.00
N ASN A 53 6.55 -6.26 -14.05
CA ASN A 53 5.40 -5.94 -14.89
C ASN A 53 4.08 -6.09 -14.11
N GLU A 54 3.97 -7.10 -13.26
CA GLU A 54 2.80 -7.28 -12.41
C GLU A 54 2.66 -6.16 -11.38
N ALA A 55 3.76 -5.69 -10.78
CA ALA A 55 3.72 -4.55 -9.86
C ALA A 55 3.20 -3.28 -10.55
N LEU A 56 3.71 -2.96 -11.75
CA LEU A 56 3.25 -1.80 -12.53
C LEU A 56 1.75 -1.89 -12.82
N LYS A 57 1.30 -3.05 -13.30
CA LYS A 57 -0.12 -3.31 -13.57
C LYS A 57 -0.99 -3.10 -12.34
N TYR A 58 -0.61 -3.66 -11.19
CA TYR A 58 -1.39 -3.50 -9.96
C TYR A 58 -1.52 -2.03 -9.55
N VAL A 59 -0.43 -1.28 -9.66
CA VAL A 59 -0.40 0.14 -9.29
C VAL A 59 -1.25 0.98 -10.23
N GLU A 60 -1.28 0.68 -11.53
CA GLU A 60 -2.11 1.39 -12.50
C GLU A 60 -3.60 1.10 -12.29
N GLU A 61 -3.97 -0.15 -12.02
CA GLU A 61 -5.37 -0.57 -11.87
C GLU A 61 -5.98 -0.15 -10.52
N ALA A 62 -5.17 -0.02 -9.47
CA ALA A 62 -5.67 0.21 -8.12
C ALA A 62 -5.92 1.70 -7.81
N SER A 63 -7.08 1.99 -7.23
CA SER A 63 -7.41 3.30 -6.69
C SER A 63 -6.47 3.71 -5.55
N LEU A 64 -6.32 5.01 -5.31
CA LEU A 64 -5.60 5.52 -4.14
C LEU A 64 -6.17 4.97 -2.83
N LYS A 65 -7.50 4.87 -2.73
CA LYS A 65 -8.19 4.30 -1.57
C LYS A 65 -7.74 2.86 -1.29
N THR A 66 -7.68 2.03 -2.32
CA THR A 66 -7.20 0.64 -2.21
C THR A 66 -5.75 0.59 -1.75
N LYS A 67 -4.87 1.41 -2.34
CA LYS A 67 -3.45 1.50 -1.96
C LYS A 67 -3.29 1.87 -0.49
N LEU A 68 -4.06 2.85 0.00
CA LEU A 68 -4.05 3.28 1.41
C LEU A 68 -4.61 2.21 2.35
N GLN A 69 -5.66 1.47 1.95
CA GLN A 69 -6.16 0.34 2.73
C GLN A 69 -5.12 -0.77 2.86
N ASP A 70 -4.47 -1.14 1.76
CA ASP A 70 -3.40 -2.14 1.76
C ASP A 70 -2.17 -1.65 2.56
N ALA A 71 -1.88 -0.35 2.53
CA ALA A 71 -0.82 0.24 3.34
C ALA A 71 -1.04 0.00 4.84
N LEU A 72 -2.28 0.08 5.35
CA LEU A 72 -2.56 -0.24 6.76
C LEU A 72 -2.18 -1.68 7.12
N ILE A 73 -2.41 -2.62 6.20
CA ILE A 73 -2.08 -4.04 6.41
C ILE A 73 -0.55 -4.21 6.41
N VAL A 74 0.13 -3.58 5.45
CA VAL A 74 1.60 -3.63 5.34
C VAL A 74 2.28 -3.00 6.56
N LEU A 75 1.83 -1.81 6.97
CA LEU A 75 2.35 -1.11 8.16
C LEU A 75 2.22 -1.96 9.42
N HIS A 76 1.11 -2.71 9.57
CA HIS A 76 0.98 -3.65 10.66
C HIS A 76 2.00 -4.80 10.57
N LYS A 77 2.20 -5.38 9.38
CA LYS A 77 3.15 -6.49 9.17
C LYS A 77 4.58 -6.12 9.55
N ILE A 78 5.01 -4.89 9.24
CA ILE A 78 6.34 -4.38 9.58
C ILE A 78 6.40 -3.74 10.98
N LYS A 79 5.30 -3.74 11.74
CA LYS A 79 5.19 -3.10 13.06
C LYS A 79 5.62 -1.62 13.04
N SER A 80 5.18 -0.89 12.00
CA SER A 80 5.48 0.53 11.83
C SER A 80 4.87 1.40 12.94
N SER A 81 5.30 2.67 13.00
CA SER A 81 4.84 3.60 14.02
C SER A 81 3.34 3.89 13.91
N MET A 82 2.71 4.13 15.06
CA MET A 82 1.29 4.49 15.13
C MET A 82 1.00 5.80 14.38
N GLU A 83 1.97 6.71 14.32
CA GLU A 83 1.86 7.98 13.61
C GLU A 83 1.49 7.80 12.13
N VAL A 84 2.23 6.95 11.41
CA VAL A 84 1.97 6.68 9.98
C VAL A 84 0.63 5.98 9.79
N VAL A 85 0.30 5.05 10.70
CA VAL A 85 -1.00 4.38 10.69
C VAL A 85 -2.15 5.39 10.84
N LEU A 86 -2.02 6.36 11.74
CA LEU A 86 -3.01 7.41 11.93
C LEU A 86 -3.10 8.35 10.73
N LEU A 87 -1.95 8.68 10.11
CA LEU A 87 -1.91 9.51 8.90
C LEU A 87 -2.64 8.84 7.73
N VAL A 88 -2.38 7.56 7.47
CA VAL A 88 -3.09 6.81 6.42
C VAL A 88 -4.60 6.78 6.70
N LYS A 89 -5.02 6.58 7.96
CA LYS A 89 -6.44 6.62 8.35
C LYS A 89 -7.07 7.99 8.12
N LYS A 90 -6.34 9.08 8.36
CA LYS A 90 -6.80 10.44 8.07
C LYS A 90 -7.10 10.61 6.57
N HIS A 91 -6.16 10.25 5.70
CA HIS A 91 -6.36 10.33 4.24
C HIS A 91 -7.53 9.46 3.75
N LEU A 92 -7.69 8.25 4.29
CA LEU A 92 -8.84 7.39 3.96
C LEU A 92 -10.17 8.07 4.31
N LYS A 93 -10.26 8.68 5.49
CA LYS A 93 -11.46 9.40 5.93
C LYS A 93 -11.77 10.60 5.03
N GLU A 94 -10.76 11.33 4.57
CA GLU A 94 -10.94 12.44 3.63
C GLU A 94 -11.47 11.97 2.27
N ILE A 95 -10.98 10.84 1.76
CA ILE A 95 -11.51 10.23 0.54
C ILE A 95 -12.98 9.84 0.73
N GLU A 96 -13.33 9.19 1.84
CA GLU A 96 -14.70 8.77 2.14
C GLU A 96 -15.67 9.96 2.27
N LEU A 97 -15.20 11.09 2.82
CA LEU A 97 -15.98 12.33 2.89
C LEU A 97 -16.26 12.90 1.50
N ARG A 98 -15.24 13.02 0.66
CA ARG A 98 -15.39 13.50 -0.74
C ARG A 98 -16.35 12.64 -1.54
N GLU A 99 -16.20 11.31 -1.48
CA GLU A 99 -17.11 10.36 -2.13
C GLU A 99 -18.56 10.48 -1.63
N LYS A 100 -18.77 10.89 -0.36
CA LYS A 100 -20.10 11.11 0.19
C LYS A 100 -20.72 12.41 -0.31
N GLU A 101 -19.92 13.47 -0.42
CA GLU A 101 -20.35 14.76 -0.97
C GLU A 101 -20.76 14.63 -2.44
N GLU A 102 -19.94 13.95 -3.25
CA GLU A 102 -20.23 13.69 -4.67
C GLU A 102 -21.53 12.90 -4.87
N ARG A 103 -21.84 11.96 -3.98
CA ARG A 103 -23.10 11.18 -4.02
C ARG A 103 -24.33 11.99 -3.61
N ASN A 104 -24.17 13.03 -2.81
CA ASN A 104 -25.29 13.87 -2.36
C ASN A 104 -25.61 15.01 -3.34
N CYS A 105 -24.70 15.31 -4.28
CA CYS A 105 -24.85 16.34 -5.30
C CYS A 105 -25.34 15.80 -6.67
N ASN A 106 -25.43 14.47 -6.82
CA ASN A 106 -25.99 13.79 -8.00
C ASN A 106 -27.35 13.18 -7.69
#